data_AF-A0A1Q3WTI4-F1
#
_entry.id   AF-A0A1Q3WTI4-F1
#
_cell.length_a   1.000
_cell.length_b   1.000
_cell.length_c   1.000
_cell.angle_alpha   90.00
_cell.angle_beta   90.00
_cell.angle_gamma   90.00
#
_symmetry.space_group_name_H-M   'P 1'
#
loop_
_entity.id
_entity.type
_entity.pdbx_description
1 polymer ?
#
loop_
_entity_poly.entity_id
_entity_poly.type
_entity_poly.pdbx_seq_one_letter_code
_entity_poly.pdbx_strand_id
1 'polypeptide(L)'
;MGMRYIVVFAQAEIGYAVGFDNSADAVDFLYWGYEEYDLLPYGIFDVLTGEVWPYEHRGERVVDVDDELISRTAKDYLKSAIRQTK
;
A
#
# COMPACT_ATOMS: atom_id res chain seq x y z
N MET A 1 3.67 14.97 -11.92
CA MET A 1 2.57 14.17 -11.35
C MET A 1 3.09 13.65 -10.02
N GLY A 2 2.28 13.71 -8.97
CA GLY A 2 2.72 13.47 -7.60
C GLY A 2 2.07 12.22 -7.05
N MET A 3 2.85 11.46 -6.27
CA MET A 3 2.45 10.25 -5.58
C MET A 3 1.18 10.49 -4.74
N ARG A 4 0.08 9.84 -5.13
CA ARG A 4 -1.22 9.95 -4.46
C ARG A 4 -1.59 8.69 -3.69
N TYR A 5 -1.33 7.52 -4.25
CA TYR A 5 -1.74 6.25 -3.67
C TYR A 5 -0.50 5.52 -3.15
N ILE A 6 -0.50 5.12 -1.89
CA ILE A 6 0.59 4.35 -1.31
C ILE A 6 0.07 2.95 -1.03
N VAL A 7 0.65 1.97 -1.73
CA VAL A 7 0.42 0.56 -1.48
C VAL A 7 1.27 0.13 -0.30
N VAL A 8 0.66 -0.61 0.62
CA VAL A 8 1.33 -1.27 1.75
C VAL A 8 1.15 -2.78 1.61
N PHE A 9 2.25 -3.50 1.78
CA PHE A 9 2.31 -4.96 1.63
C PHE A 9 3.43 -5.52 2.51
N ALA A 10 3.48 -6.83 2.68
CA ALA A 10 4.62 -7.51 3.27
C ALA A 10 5.19 -8.60 2.37
N GLN A 11 6.47 -8.90 2.57
CA GLN A 11 7.15 -10.04 1.98
C GLN A 11 8.09 -10.63 3.03
N ALA A 12 8.00 -11.94 3.27
CA ALA A 12 8.78 -12.62 4.31
C ALA A 12 8.73 -11.89 5.68
N GLU A 13 7.53 -11.51 6.11
CA GLU A 13 7.25 -10.80 7.38
C GLU A 13 7.79 -9.35 7.48
N ILE A 14 8.40 -8.82 6.42
CA ILE A 14 8.88 -7.45 6.37
C ILE A 14 7.82 -6.59 5.66
N GLY A 15 7.38 -5.51 6.32
CA GLY A 15 6.42 -4.54 5.77
C GLY A 15 7.09 -3.50 4.87
N TYR A 16 6.50 -3.27 3.71
CA TYR A 16 6.97 -2.35 2.67
C TYR A 16 5.86 -1.40 2.24
N ALA A 17 6.27 -0.29 1.62
CA ALA A 17 5.36 0.64 0.98
C ALA A 17 5.95 1.18 -0.33
N VAL A 18 5.08 1.41 -1.29
CA VAL A 18 5.44 1.96 -2.61
C VAL A 18 4.34 2.91 -3.09
N GLY A 19 4.73 4.01 -3.73
CA GLY A 19 3.82 5.05 -4.18
C GLY A 19 3.49 4.99 -5.66
N PHE A 20 2.25 5.37 -5.98
CA PHE A 20 1.68 5.44 -7.32
C PHE A 20 0.92 6.76 -7.53
N ASP A 21 0.87 7.21 -8.79
CA ASP A 21 0.11 8.41 -9.18
C ASP A 21 -1.37 8.11 -9.44
N ASN A 22 -1.70 6.87 -9.79
CA ASN A 22 -3.07 6.45 -10.10
C ASN A 22 -3.48 5.20 -9.28
N SER A 23 -4.78 5.06 -9.05
CA SER A 23 -5.32 3.97 -8.23
C SER A 23 -5.36 2.63 -8.96
N ALA A 24 -5.45 2.64 -10.29
CA ALA A 24 -5.51 1.42 -11.09
C ALA A 24 -4.19 0.63 -10.99
N ASP A 25 -3.05 1.29 -11.19
CA ASP A 25 -1.71 0.70 -11.04
C ASP A 25 -1.47 0.22 -9.60
N ALA A 26 -1.97 0.96 -8.61
CA ALA A 26 -1.88 0.55 -7.20
C ALA A 26 -2.66 -0.75 -6.93
N VAL A 27 -3.87 -0.88 -7.50
CA VAL A 27 -4.68 -2.12 -7.40
C VAL A 27 -4.01 -3.25 -8.17
N ASP A 28 -3.57 -3.01 -9.40
CA ASP A 28 -2.90 -4.01 -10.24
C ASP A 28 -1.63 -4.53 -9.57
N PHE A 29 -0.85 -3.66 -8.93
CA PHE A 29 0.33 -4.06 -8.16
C PHE A 29 -0.03 -5.02 -7.02
N LEU A 30 -1.09 -4.74 -6.25
CA LEU A 30 -1.53 -5.62 -5.17
C LEU A 30 -2.04 -6.97 -5.71
N TYR A 31 -2.79 -6.94 -6.81
CA TYR A 31 -3.33 -8.13 -7.45
C TYR A 31 -2.22 -9.05 -7.96
N TRP A 32 -1.35 -8.56 -8.84
CA TRP A 32 -0.26 -9.36 -9.40
C TRP A 32 0.80 -9.69 -8.35
N GLY A 33 1.04 -8.78 -7.40
CA GLY A 33 1.89 -9.02 -6.24
C GLY A 33 1.48 -10.25 -5.45
N TYR A 34 0.18 -10.39 -5.19
CA TYR A 34 -0.39 -11.55 -4.52
C TYR A 34 -0.37 -12.80 -5.40
N GLU A 35 -0.82 -12.71 -6.65
CA GLU A 35 -0.99 -13.87 -7.53
C GLU A 35 0.35 -14.49 -8.00
N GLU A 36 1.37 -13.68 -8.24
CA GLU A 36 2.62 -14.13 -8.90
C GLU A 36 3.87 -14.01 -8.03
N TYR A 37 3.88 -13.13 -7.03
CA TYR A 37 5.11 -12.76 -6.31
C TYR A 37 5.08 -13.07 -4.81
N ASP A 38 4.06 -13.80 -4.34
CA ASP A 38 3.88 -14.21 -2.95
C ASP A 38 3.94 -13.01 -1.97
N LEU A 39 3.49 -11.84 -2.43
CA LEU A 39 3.34 -10.67 -1.58
C LEU A 39 2.09 -10.84 -0.71
N LEU A 40 2.16 -10.33 0.51
CA LEU A 40 1.03 -10.24 1.43
C LEU A 40 0.45 -8.82 1.35
N PRO A 41 -0.58 -8.58 0.52
CA PRO A 41 -1.17 -7.26 0.34
C PRO A 41 -1.92 -6.82 1.59
N TYR A 42 -1.61 -5.62 2.12
CA TYR A 42 -2.35 -5.06 3.24
C TYR A 42 -3.43 -4.11 2.73
N GLY A 43 -3.08 -3.19 1.84
CA GLY A 43 -4.03 -2.25 1.26
C GLY A 43 -3.39 -1.01 0.66
N ILE A 44 -4.25 -0.03 0.36
CA ILE A 44 -3.88 1.25 -0.25
C ILE A 44 -4.24 2.38 0.71
N PHE A 45 -3.36 3.38 0.79
CA PHE A 45 -3.61 4.64 1.48
C PHE A 45 -3.68 5.78 0.45
N ASP A 46 -4.79 6.53 0.40
CA ASP A 46 -4.89 7.76 -0.41
C ASP A 46 -4.33 8.95 0.36
N VAL A 47 -3.24 9.50 -0.13
CA VAL A 47 -2.51 10.62 0.50
C VAL A 47 -3.35 11.90 0.55
N LEU A 48 -4.27 12.11 -0.40
CA LEU A 48 -5.09 13.33 -0.45
C LEU A 48 -6.25 13.29 0.54
N THR A 49 -6.92 12.15 0.67
CA THR A 49 -8.11 12.01 1.53
C THR A 49 -7.76 11.48 2.92
N GLY A 50 -6.63 10.78 3.06
CA GLY A 50 -6.25 10.06 4.27
C GLY A 50 -6.99 8.74 4.45
N GLU A 51 -7.75 8.30 3.44
CA GLU A 51 -8.51 7.05 3.48
C GLU A 51 -7.61 5.83 3.31
N VAL A 52 -8.04 4.72 3.92
CA VAL A 52 -7.42 3.40 3.77
C VAL A 52 -8.42 2.49 3.06
N TRP A 53 -7.93 1.78 2.05
CA TRP A 53 -8.64 0.72 1.35
C TRP A 53 -7.90 -0.59 1.58
N PRO A 54 -8.34 -1.38 2.58
CA PRO A 54 -7.80 -2.72 2.84
C PRO A 54 -7.93 -3.59 1.59
N TYR A 55 -6.93 -4.42 1.33
CA TYR A 55 -6.97 -5.30 0.17
C TYR A 55 -7.85 -6.52 0.43
N GLU A 56 -8.77 -6.76 -0.49
CA GLU A 56 -9.60 -7.96 -0.53
C GLU A 56 -9.32 -8.71 -1.82
N HIS A 57 -9.06 -10.01 -1.71
CA HIS A 57 -8.98 -10.90 -2.86
C HIS A 57 -10.28 -11.71 -2.92
N ARG A 58 -11.03 -11.54 -4.01
CA ARG A 58 -12.34 -12.21 -4.23
C ARG A 58 -13.36 -11.95 -3.11
N GLY A 59 -13.29 -10.76 -2.49
CA GLY A 59 -14.21 -10.34 -1.42
C GLY A 59 -13.82 -10.79 -0.02
N GLU A 60 -12.63 -11.38 0.14
CA GLU A 60 -12.09 -11.77 1.44
C GLU A 60 -10.75 -11.09 1.69
N ARG A 61 -10.52 -10.65 2.93
CA ARG A 61 -9.20 -10.10 3.33
C ARG A 61 -8.17 -11.22 3.33
N VAL A 62 -7.10 -11.02 2.57
CA VAL A 62 -5.97 -11.97 2.54
C VAL A 62 -5.16 -11.89 3.83
N VAL A 63 -5.08 -10.71 4.42
CA VAL A 63 -4.34 -10.44 5.66
C VAL A 63 -5.24 -9.70 6.63
N ASP A 64 -5.30 -10.18 7.87
CA ASP A 64 -6.01 -9.50 8.96
C ASP A 64 -5.09 -8.45 9.61
N VAL A 65 -5.08 -7.26 9.03
CA VAL A 65 -4.33 -6.10 9.53
C VAL A 65 -5.27 -4.91 9.72
N ASP A 66 -5.00 -4.14 10.78
CA ASP A 66 -5.73 -2.92 11.07
C ASP A 66 -5.38 -1.80 10.07
N ASP A 67 -6.38 -1.00 9.72
CA ASP A 67 -6.23 0.18 8.87
C ASP A 67 -5.19 1.18 9.43
N GLU A 68 -5.02 1.22 10.76
CA GLU A 68 -3.99 2.04 11.42
C GLU A 68 -2.57 1.61 11.03
N LEU A 69 -2.30 0.30 10.89
CA LEU A 69 -1.00 -0.20 10.46
C LEU A 69 -0.68 0.23 9.03
N ILE A 70 -1.67 0.15 8.14
CA ILE A 70 -1.56 0.59 6.74
C ILE A 70 -1.26 2.09 6.71
N SER A 71 -2.07 2.88 7.43
CA SER A 71 -1.90 4.34 7.49
C SER A 71 -0.53 4.75 8.03
N ARG A 72 -0.06 4.13 9.12
CA ARG A 72 1.23 4.44 9.73
C ARG A 72 2.39 4.13 8.78
N THR A 73 2.39 2.93 8.20
CA THR A 73 3.44 2.50 7.26
C THR A 73 3.51 3.42 6.04
N ALA A 74 2.35 3.76 5.46
CA ALA A 74 2.27 4.69 4.33
C ALA A 74 2.78 6.09 4.68
N LYS A 75 2.40 6.62 5.85
CA LYS A 75 2.87 7.94 6.32
C LYS A 75 4.37 7.98 6.57
N ASP A 76 4.95 6.90 7.09
CA ASP A 76 6.40 6.82 7.33
C ASP A 76 7.21 6.72 6.03
N TYR A 77 6.68 6.02 5.03
CA TYR A 77 7.20 6.04 3.67
C TYR A 77 7.14 7.45 3.06
N LEU A 78 5.98 8.13 3.15
CA LEU A 78 5.80 9.48 2.62
C LEU A 78 6.78 10.48 3.25
N LYS A 79 6.95 10.46 4.58
CA LYS A 79 7.94 11.31 5.27
C LYS A 79 9.35 11.06 4.76
N SER A 80 9.70 9.79 4.54
CA SER A 80 11.03 9.39 4.05
C SER A 80 11.26 9.84 2.62
N ALA A 81 10.27 9.70 1.74
CA ALA A 81 10.33 10.15 0.35
C ALA A 81 10.50 11.67 0.23
N ILE A 82 9.74 12.45 1.02
CA ILE A 82 9.86 13.91 1.08
C ILE A 82 11.25 14.35 1.57
N ARG A 83 11.82 13.63 2.54
CA ARG A 83 13.14 13.97 3.09
C ARG A 83 14.26 13.77 2.08
N GLN A 84 14.16 12.79 1.19
CA GLN A 84 15.17 12.53 0.15
C GLN A 84 15.15 13.55 -1.00
N THR A 85 14.08 14.34 -1.12
CA THR A 85 13.94 15.37 -2.17
C THR A 85 14.43 16.77 -1.75
N LYS A 86 14.91 16.93 -0.51
CA LYS A 86 15.55 18.15 0.02
C LYS A 86 17.06 18.02 0.01
#